data_AF-A0A5R9G7D1-F1
#
_entry.id   AF-A0A5R9G7D1-F1
#
_cell.length_a   1.000
_cell.length_b   1.000
_cell.length_c   1.000
_cell.angle_alpha   90.00
_cell.angle_beta   90.00
_cell.angle_gamma   90.00
#
_symmetry.space_group_name_H-M   'P 1'
#
loop_
_entity.id
_entity.type
_entity.pdbx_description
1 polymer ?
#
loop_
_entity_poly.entity_id
_entity_poly.type
_entity_poly.pdbx_seq_one_letter_code
_entity_poly.pdbx_strand_id
1 'polypeptide(L)' 'MQKYNFFRPLIILLVAFATNNLAKLVCAAFGVDPETTESIAIGAMVLAALFTYTRLNRNRANKK' A
#
# COMPACT_ATOMS: atom_id res chain seq x y z
N MET A 1 14.68 9.89 -25.67
CA MET A 1 15.07 9.18 -24.43
C MET A 1 13.97 9.41 -23.39
N GLN A 2 13.21 8.37 -23.05
CA GLN A 2 11.98 8.46 -22.25
C GLN A 2 12.25 8.97 -20.83
N LYS A 3 11.60 10.06 -20.44
CA LYS A 3 11.52 10.54 -19.05
C LYS A 3 10.98 9.42 -18.15
N TYR A 4 11.83 8.81 -17.35
CA TYR A 4 11.42 7.88 -16.30
C TYR A 4 10.56 8.64 -15.29
N ASN A 5 9.26 8.35 -15.25
CA ASN A 5 8.32 9.08 -14.39
C ASN A 5 8.41 8.52 -12.97
N PHE A 6 9.38 8.99 -12.19
CA PHE A 6 9.65 8.64 -10.78
C PHE A 6 8.41 8.81 -9.87
N PHE A 7 7.41 9.58 -10.29
CA PHE A 7 6.13 9.69 -9.61
C PHE A 7 5.38 8.36 -9.46
N ARG A 8 5.56 7.40 -10.38
CA ARG A 8 4.89 6.09 -10.31
C ARG A 8 5.32 5.25 -9.11
N PRO A 9 6.62 4.98 -8.90
CA PRO A 9 7.07 4.26 -7.71
C PRO A 9 6.81 5.04 -6.41
N LEU A 10 6.86 6.38 -6.45
CA LEU A 10 6.59 7.22 -5.29
C LEU A 10 5.17 7.03 -4.74
N ILE A 11 4.16 6.97 -5.62
CA ILE A 11 2.75 6.79 -5.21
C ILE A 11 2.55 5.41 -4.55
N ILE A 12 3.22 4.37 -5.05
CA ILE A 12 3.14 3.02 -4.45
C ILE A 12 3.71 3.04 -3.03
N LEU A 13 4.87 3.70 -2.84
CA LEU A 13 5.51 3.82 -1.54
C LEU A 13 4.64 4.60 -0.55
N LEU A 14 4.05 5.70 -1.00
CA LEU A 14 3.18 6.55 -0.17
C LEU A 14 1.91 5.81 0.26
N VAL A 15 1.27 5.07 -0.65
CA VAL A 15 0.09 4.26 -0.31
C VAL A 15 0.46 3.14 0.65
N ALA A 16 1.58 2.43 0.43
CA ALA A 16 2.01 1.37 1.34
C ALA A 16 2.27 1.90 2.76
N PHE A 17 2.93 3.05 2.88
CA PHE A 17 3.18 3.69 4.18
C PHE A 17 1.90 4.17 4.86
N ALA A 18 0.99 4.77 4.08
CA ALA A 18 -0.31 5.22 4.58
C ALA A 18 -1.16 4.04 5.07
N THR A 19 -1.23 2.94 4.30
CA THR A 19 -2.01 1.77 4.69
C THR A 19 -1.44 1.06 5.92
N ASN A 20 -0.11 1.00 6.09
CA ASN A 20 0.48 0.43 7.30
C ASN A 20 0.11 1.25 8.54
N ASN A 21 0.26 2.58 8.49
CA ASN A 21 -0.17 3.45 9.59
C ASN A 21 -1.66 3.33 9.87
N LEU A 22 -2.50 3.29 8.83
CA LEU A 22 -3.94 3.14 8.99
C LEU A 22 -4.30 1.80 9.63
N ALA A 23 -3.66 0.71 9.20
CA ALA A 23 -3.89 -0.63 9.74
C ALA A 23 -3.49 -0.71 11.22
N LYS A 24 -2.35 -0.13 11.60
CA LYS A 24 -1.92 -0.04 13.00
C LYS A 24 -2.90 0.79 13.84
N LEU A 25 -3.38 1.91 13.30
CA LEU A 25 -4.30 2.81 13.99
C LEU A 25 -5.69 2.16 14.18
N VAL A 26 -6.16 1.41 13.17
CA VAL A 26 -7.38 0.61 13.27
C VAL A 26 -7.19 -0.50 14.30
N CYS A 27 -6.12 -1.30 14.23
CA CYS A 27 -5.90 -2.37 15.21
C CYS A 27 -5.78 -1.83 16.64
N ALA A 28 -5.10 -0.68 16.82
CA ALA A 28 -5.02 0.01 18.11
C ALA A 28 -6.40 0.50 18.60
N ALA A 29 -7.23 1.06 17.71
CA ALA A 29 -8.59 1.50 18.04
C ALA A 29 -9.52 0.33 18.40
N PHE A 30 -9.27 -0.85 17.85
CA PHE A 30 -9.99 -2.08 18.17
C PHE A 30 -9.45 -2.81 19.42
N GLY A 31 -8.39 -2.30 20.07
CA GLY A 31 -7.82 -2.90 21.28
C GLY A 31 -7.13 -4.25 21.04
N VAL A 32 -6.65 -4.48 19.82
CA VAL A 32 -5.95 -5.72 19.45
C VAL A 32 -4.54 -5.71 20.03
N ASP A 33 -4.09 -6.86 20.55
CA ASP A 33 -2.73 -7.02 21.07
C ASP A 33 -1.66 -6.60 20.03
N PRO A 34 -0.54 -6.02 20.49
CA PRO A 34 0.49 -5.49 19.60
C PRO A 34 1.14 -6.57 18.72
N GLU A 35 1.27 -7.80 19.21
CA GLU A 35 1.85 -8.92 18.43
C GLU A 35 0.96 -9.34 17.25
N THR A 36 -0.35 -9.40 17.46
CA THR A 36 -1.32 -9.71 16.39
C THR A 36 -1.48 -8.53 15.44
N THR A 37 -1.44 -7.30 15.97
CA THR A 37 -1.46 -6.07 15.19
C THR A 37 -0.30 -5.98 14.21
N GLU A 38 0.91 -6.34 14.61
CA GLU A 38 2.09 -6.27 13.74
C GLU A 38 1.98 -7.25 12.57
N SER A 39 1.56 -8.48 12.84
CA SER A 39 1.32 -9.51 11.82
C SER A 39 0.25 -9.09 10.80
N ILE A 40 -0.85 -8.50 11.29
CA ILE A 40 -1.95 -8.01 10.46
C ILE A 40 -1.51 -6.79 9.64
N ALA A 41 -0.76 -5.85 10.24
CA ALA A 41 -0.27 -4.65 9.57
C ALA A 41 0.72 -4.97 8.45
N ILE A 42 1.60 -5.95 8.67
CA ILE A 42 2.53 -6.43 7.63
C ILE A 42 1.75 -7.06 6.48
N GLY A 43 0.77 -7.94 6.78
CA GLY A 43 -0.10 -8.53 5.77
C GLY A 43 -0.87 -7.49 4.97
N ALA A 44 -1.44 -6.49 5.64
CA ALA A 44 -2.14 -5.36 5.03
C ALA A 44 -1.21 -4.52 4.14
N MET A 45 0.03 -4.27 4.57
CA MET A 45 1.02 -3.51 3.79
C MET A 45 1.41 -4.23 2.49
N VAL A 46 1.62 -5.55 2.54
CA VAL A 46 1.93 -6.36 1.36
C VAL A 46 0.75 -6.38 0.39
N LEU A 47 -0.46 -6.62 0.90
CA LEU A 47 -1.69 -6.58 0.08
C LEU A 47 -1.89 -5.19 -0.54
N ALA A 48 -1.67 -4.12 0.19
CA ALA A 48 -1.77 -2.75 -0.31
C ALA A 48 -0.74 -2.46 -1.40
N ALA A 49 0.51 -2.91 -1.24
CA ALA A 49 1.55 -2.76 -2.26
C ALA A 49 1.18 -3.50 -3.56
N LEU A 50 0.71 -4.75 -3.46
CA LEU A 50 0.25 -5.55 -4.60
C LEU A 50 -0.98 -4.95 -5.27
N PHE A 51 -1.96 -4.50 -4.48
CA PHE A 51 -3.17 -3.85 -4.98
C PHE A 51 -2.84 -2.53 -5.69
N THR A 52 -1.91 -1.74 -5.15
CA THR A 52 -1.50 -0.47 -5.76
C THR A 52 -0.70 -0.71 -7.04
N TYR A 53 0.18 -1.72 -7.06
CA TYR A 53 0.90 -2.13 -8.26
C TYR A 53 -0.04 -2.59 -9.37
N THR A 54 -0.99 -3.48 -9.04
CA THR A 54 -2.00 -3.97 -10.01
C THR A 54 -2.91 -2.84 -10.48
N ARG A 55 -3.36 -1.94 -9.60
CA ARG A 55 -4.17 -0.76 -9.96
C ARG A 55 -3.41 0.20 -10.89
N LEU A 56 -2.14 0.47 -10.59
CA LEU A 56 -1.31 1.36 -11.41
C LEU A 56 -0.99 0.75 -12.78
N ASN A 57 -0.90 -0.58 -12.87
CA ASN A 57 -0.70 -1.29 -14.14
C ASN A 57 -2.00 -1.39 -14.96
N ARG A 58 -3.15 -1.57 -14.31
CA ARG A 58 -4.47 -1.66 -14.97
C ARG A 58 -4.90 -0.32 -15.58
N ASN A 59 -4.53 0.82 -14.98
CA ASN A 59 -4.69 2.14 -15.58
C ASN A 59 -3.81 2.39 -16.83
N ARG A 60 -2.85 1.51 -17.15
CA ARG A 60 -2.12 1.54 -18.42
C ARG A 60 -2.88 0.83 -19.54
N ALA A 61 -3.65 -0.20 -19.21
CA ALA A 61 -4.37 -1.02 -20.19
C ALA A 61 -5.61 -0.32 -20.79
N ASN A 62 -6.26 0.56 -20.02
CA ASN A 62 -7.42 1.35 -20.47
C ASN A 62 -7.07 2.68 -21.14
N LYS A 63 -5.78 2.93 -21.43
CA LYS A 63 -5.33 4.13 -22.16
C LYS A 63 -4.73 3.76 -23.52
N LYS A 64 -5.33 2.76 -24.18
CA LYS A 64 -5.07 2.41 -25.58
C LYS A 64 -6.32 2.73 -26.39
#